data_AF-A0A7Y7IV05-F1
#
_entry.id   AF-A0A7Y7IV05-F1
#
_cell.length_a   1.000
_cell.length_b   1.000
_cell.length_c   1.000
_cell.angle_alpha   90.00
_cell.angle_beta   90.00
_cell.angle_gamma   90.00
#
_symmetry.space_group_name_H-M   'P 1'
#
loop_
_entity.id
_entity.type
_entity.pdbx_description
1 polymer ?
#
loop_
_entity_poly.entity_id
_entity_poly.type
_entity_poly.pdbx_seq_one_letter_code
_entity_poly.pdbx_strand_id
1 'polypeptide(L)' 'MTDPESLHRSILTVDTHIDIPWPDRGDFAQDTSYRHVDLPKLRRGGVAAACLVAYVGQGPTDAPSHAAIGRQALEMLEAI' A
#
# COMPACT_ATOMS: atom_id res chain seq x y z
N MET A 1 -10.41 8.09 31.47
CA MET A 1 -10.15 8.12 30.02
C MET A 1 -9.28 6.94 29.69
N THR A 2 -9.66 6.13 28.70
CA THR A 2 -8.80 5.04 28.21
C THR A 2 -7.58 5.66 27.52
N ASP A 3 -6.40 5.14 27.80
CA ASP A 3 -5.17 5.50 27.10
C ASP A 3 -5.32 5.23 25.59
N PRO A 4 -5.02 6.20 24.69
CA PRO A 4 -5.23 6.04 23.26
C PRO A 4 -4.49 4.83 22.65
N GLU A 5 -3.28 4.54 23.11
CA GLU A 5 -2.53 3.37 22.61
C GLU A 5 -3.22 2.07 23.03
N SER A 6 -3.63 1.96 24.29
CA SER A 6 -4.40 0.82 24.79
C SER A 6 -5.70 0.58 24.00
N LEU A 7 -6.45 1.65 23.67
CA LEU A 7 -7.64 1.54 22.81
C LEU A 7 -7.26 1.05 21.42
N HIS A 8 -6.25 1.66 20.79
CA HIS A 8 -5.83 1.31 19.44
C HIS A 8 -5.38 -0.16 19.30
N ARG A 9 -4.69 -0.70 20.32
CA ARG A 9 -4.28 -2.12 20.35
C ARG A 9 -5.46 -3.09 20.53
N SER A 10 -6.61 -2.60 21.01
CA SER A 10 -7.80 -3.41 21.25
C SER A 10 -8.74 -3.51 20.03
N ILE A 11 -8.52 -2.72 19.00
CA ILE A 11 -9.38 -2.63 17.81
C ILE A 11 -8.69 -3.21 16.57
N LEU A 12 -9.49 -3.73 15.63
CA LEU A 12 -9.01 -4.14 14.32
C LEU A 12 -8.86 -2.90 13.43
N THR A 13 -7.63 -2.47 13.19
CA THR A 13 -7.33 -1.37 12.27
C THR A 13 -7.07 -1.91 10.87
N VAL A 14 -7.87 -1.47 9.90
CA VAL A 14 -7.73 -1.80 8.48
C VAL A 14 -7.57 -0.50 7.70
N ASP A 15 -6.52 -0.41 6.88
CA ASP A 15 -6.33 0.69 5.93
C ASP A 15 -6.90 0.30 4.57
N THR A 16 -7.75 1.15 3.99
CA THR A 16 -8.41 0.87 2.73
C THR A 16 -7.61 1.32 1.51
N HIS A 17 -6.47 2.00 1.67
CA HIS A 17 -5.74 2.57 0.54
C HIS A 17 -4.24 2.79 0.82
N ILE A 18 -3.42 1.81 0.49
CA ILE A 18 -1.96 1.94 0.47
C ILE A 18 -1.46 1.68 -0.95
N ASP A 19 -0.84 2.69 -1.56
CA ASP A 19 -0.30 2.56 -2.91
C ASP A 19 0.84 1.53 -2.97
N ILE A 20 0.77 0.65 -3.96
CA ILE A 20 1.88 -0.25 -4.27
C ILE A 20 3.05 0.60 -4.77
N PRO A 21 4.23 0.52 -4.13
CA PRO A 21 5.42 1.18 -4.64
C PRO A 21 5.78 0.57 -6.01
N TRP A 22 5.84 1.40 -7.05
CA TRP A 22 6.19 0.94 -8.39
C TRP A 22 7.39 1.69 -8.98
N PRO A 23 8.43 0.98 -9.50
CA PRO A 23 8.60 -0.47 -9.43
C PRO A 23 8.86 -0.95 -7.99
N ASP A 24 8.58 -2.24 -7.73
CA ASP A 24 8.91 -2.84 -6.43
C ASP A 24 10.43 -2.79 -6.17
N ARG A 25 10.79 -2.55 -4.91
CA ARG A 25 12.17 -2.48 -4.44
C ARG A 25 12.57 -3.68 -3.58
N GLY A 26 11.64 -4.60 -3.29
CA GLY A 26 11.91 -5.81 -2.50
C GLY A 26 12.30 -5.54 -1.05
N ASP A 27 11.92 -4.39 -0.52
CA ASP A 27 12.36 -3.84 0.77
C ASP A 27 11.20 -3.63 1.77
N PHE A 28 9.98 -4.09 1.45
CA PHE A 28 8.81 -3.93 2.33
C PHE A 28 9.01 -4.51 3.74
N ALA A 29 9.84 -5.54 3.88
CA ALA A 29 10.17 -6.14 5.17
C ALA A 29 11.20 -5.34 6.00
N GLN A 30 11.82 -4.30 5.43
CA GLN A 30 12.90 -3.52 6.05
C GLN A 30 12.35 -2.24 6.69
N ASP A 31 12.94 -1.81 7.82
CA ASP A 31 12.58 -0.52 8.43
C ASP A 31 13.32 0.59 7.71
N THR A 32 12.68 1.17 6.70
CA THR A 32 13.31 2.17 5.82
C THR A 32 13.04 3.59 6.30
N SER A 33 13.95 4.54 6.06
CA SER A 33 13.72 5.95 6.45
C SER A 33 12.80 6.71 5.49
N TYR A 34 12.62 6.22 4.27
CA TYR A 34 11.92 6.92 3.18
C TYR A 34 10.50 6.43 2.92
N ARG A 35 10.13 5.21 3.36
CA ARG A 35 8.76 4.73 3.22
C ARG A 35 7.92 5.19 4.41
N HIS A 36 6.71 5.65 4.13
CA HIS A 36 5.71 5.84 5.18
C HIS A 36 5.13 4.51 5.67
N VAL A 37 5.13 3.50 4.81
CA VAL A 37 4.60 2.16 5.08
C VAL A 37 5.65 1.10 4.76
N ASP A 38 6.01 0.33 5.77
CA ASP A 38 6.73 -0.95 5.69
C ASP A 38 6.25 -1.88 6.81
N LEU A 39 6.61 -3.16 6.76
CA LEU A 39 6.14 -4.16 7.72
C LEU A 39 6.50 -3.79 9.17
N PRO A 40 7.73 -3.31 9.49
CA PRO A 40 8.04 -2.82 10.83
C PRO A 40 7.14 -1.67 11.30
N LYS A 41 6.85 -0.68 10.43
CA LYS A 41 5.93 0.43 10.75
C LYS A 41 4.50 -0.03 10.95
N LEU A 42 3.98 -0.94 10.12
CA LEU A 42 2.62 -1.48 10.27
C LEU A 42 2.44 -2.22 11.61
N ARG A 43 3.42 -3.06 11.98
CA ARG A 43 3.42 -3.77 13.26
C ARG A 43 3.47 -2.79 14.44
N ARG A 44 4.39 -1.83 14.40
CA ARG A 44 4.52 -0.81 15.45
C ARG A 44 3.26 0.05 15.55
N GLY A 45 2.67 0.41 14.41
CA GLY A 45 1.44 1.20 14.31
C GLY A 45 0.16 0.44 14.59
N GLY A 46 0.19 -0.90 14.73
CA GLY A 46 -1.00 -1.70 15.03
C GLY A 46 -2.01 -1.79 13.88
N VAL A 47 -1.56 -1.67 12.63
CA VAL A 47 -2.40 -1.89 11.44
C VAL A 47 -2.41 -3.38 11.12
N ALA A 48 -3.59 -3.99 11.13
CA ALA A 48 -3.75 -5.43 10.99
C ALA A 48 -3.85 -5.88 9.53
N ALA A 49 -4.44 -5.05 8.67
CA ALA A 49 -4.59 -5.32 7.25
C ALA A 49 -4.60 -4.03 6.44
N ALA A 50 -4.28 -4.13 5.15
CA ALA A 50 -4.37 -3.03 4.21
C ALA A 50 -4.86 -3.51 2.84
N CYS A 51 -5.63 -2.68 2.15
CA CYS A 51 -5.87 -2.84 0.73
C CYS A 51 -4.71 -2.18 -0.04
N LEU A 52 -3.94 -2.99 -0.76
CA LEU A 52 -2.85 -2.53 -1.62
C LEU A 52 -3.41 -2.11 -2.98
N VAL A 53 -3.06 -0.92 -3.43
CA VAL A 53 -3.68 -0.27 -4.59
C VAL A 53 -2.70 -0.21 -5.75
N ALA A 54 -3.10 -0.80 -6.87
CA ALA A 54 -2.46 -0.60 -8.16
C ALA A 54 -2.92 0.74 -8.77
N TYR A 55 -2.38 1.84 -8.24
CA TYR A 55 -2.69 3.16 -8.75
C TYR A 55 -1.87 3.49 -10.01
N VAL A 56 -2.55 4.04 -11.00
CA VAL A 56 -1.96 4.53 -12.25
C VAL A 56 -2.50 5.92 -12.53
N GLY A 57 -1.60 6.83 -12.90
CA GLY A 57 -1.97 8.20 -13.23
C GLY A 57 -2.84 8.27 -14.48
N GLN A 58 -3.73 9.26 -14.53
CA GLN A 58 -4.55 9.53 -15.70
C GLN A 58 -3.66 9.82 -16.93
N GLY A 59 -4.00 9.17 -18.05
CA GLY A 59 -3.37 9.41 -19.35
C GLY A 59 -4.39 9.75 -20.44
N PRO A 60 -3.97 9.73 -21.72
CA PRO A 60 -4.88 9.83 -22.86
C PRO A 60 -6.00 8.79 -22.82
N THR A 61 -7.18 9.15 -23.33
CA THR A 61 -8.38 8.28 -23.36
C THR A 61 -8.47 7.45 -24.64
N ASP A 62 -7.33 7.10 -25.24
CA ASP A 62 -7.24 6.21 -26.39
C ASP A 62 -7.02 4.75 -26.00
N ALA A 63 -7.40 3.84 -26.89
CA ALA A 63 -7.34 2.41 -26.64
C ALA A 63 -5.90 1.89 -26.36
N PRO A 64 -4.85 2.31 -27.10
CA PRO A 64 -3.48 1.92 -26.78
C PRO A 64 -3.04 2.33 -25.37
N SER A 65 -3.33 3.57 -24.96
CA SER A 65 -2.97 4.10 -23.65
C SER A 65 -3.71 3.36 -22.53
N HIS A 66 -5.01 3.10 -22.71
CA HIS A 66 -5.79 2.31 -21.76
C HIS A 66 -5.22 0.90 -21.58
N ALA A 67 -4.86 0.22 -22.68
CA ALA A 67 -4.27 -1.12 -22.63
C ALA A 67 -2.91 -1.14 -21.92
N ALA A 68 -2.05 -0.14 -22.20
CA ALA A 68 -0.73 -0.05 -21.58
C ALA A 68 -0.81 0.21 -20.06
N ILE A 69 -1.66 1.15 -19.65
CA ILE A 69 -1.88 1.49 -18.24
C ILE A 69 -2.56 0.35 -17.49
N GLY A 70 -3.55 -0.30 -18.10
CA GLY A 70 -4.20 -1.48 -17.52
C GLY A 70 -3.22 -2.64 -17.31
N ARG A 71 -2.30 -2.86 -18.25
CA ARG A 71 -1.23 -3.86 -18.10
C ARG A 71 -0.31 -3.52 -16.93
N GLN A 72 0.12 -2.26 -16.79
CA GLN A 72 0.93 -1.84 -15.65
C GLN A 72 0.20 -2.09 -14.32
N ALA A 73 -1.10 -1.79 -14.23
CA ALA A 73 -1.87 -2.03 -13.02
C ALA A 73 -1.94 -3.53 -12.67
N LEU A 74 -2.09 -4.41 -13.68
CA LEU A 74 -2.05 -5.86 -13.47
C LEU A 74 -0.65 -6.34 -13.03
N GLU A 75 0.41 -5.82 -13.65
CA GLU A 75 1.80 -6.12 -13.27
C GLU A 75 2.09 -5.71 -11.80
N MET A 76 1.51 -4.61 -11.30
CA MET A 76 1.59 -4.25 -9.87
C MET A 76 0.92 -5.29 -8.96
N LEU A 77 -0.24 -5.81 -9.35
CA LEU A 77 -0.99 -6.80 -8.56
C LEU A 77 -0.33 -8.18 -8.57
N GLU A 78 0.35 -8.55 -9.66
CA GLU A 78 1.10 -9.81 -9.75
C GLU A 78 2.40 -9.80 -8.92
N ALA A 79 2.93 -8.61 -8.60
CA ALA A 79 4.18 -8.46 -7.85
C ALA A 79 4.03 -8.60 -6.33
N ILE A 80 2.79 -8.66 -5.81
CA ILE A 80 2.47 -8.73 -4.37
C ILE A 80 1.94 -10.10 -3.97
#